data_AF-A0A1S1NVV8-F1
#
_entry.id   AF-A0A1S1NVV8-F1
#
_cell.length_a   1.000
_cell.length_b   1.000
_cell.length_c   1.000
_cell.angle_alpha   90.00
_cell.angle_beta   90.00
_cell.angle_gamma   90.00
#
_symmetry.space_group_name_H-M   'P 1'
#
loop_
_entity.id
_entity.type
_entity.pdbx_description
1 polymer ?
#
loop_
_entity_poly.entity_id
_entity_poly.type
_entity_poly.pdbx_seq_one_letter_code
_entity_poly.pdbx_strand_id
1 'polypeptide(L)'
;MPLPESLHSPAPTDIGVSRDDNILLHRCAMGDTTAFRQLRDVELPLMLAVSRAFMTTPSHCDQVVHDALVLGWKNARRFSSEGGHARHWLWRIFCSRLANQLRALEAWPLAEDAENAVDHIARALQPRLTRSSPADPTSELPALAAALPVAAPSDALLKRIDTTIGYLPPNSGTEGMPAGETIFGSLYHPALRWPIARARLQYRFREGFKHLIGRPLEDAWFERWCKGWKGARLEALGLPRRSVEERLDARLDLSLSPQDLLCSVSFPDRAERRRLANQFIWQGNWDHRLSDVRTGKAYRFIADIWQHRLDLAQSDAYQHYMERLHQGRPWRSHHKGVSLDTPERILRWLRIYHLYLEDMACFGFDAGLGKDRLGVAIDRHGQIVKINKGLHRLAMAQVLGISTLPVRVRGVHRQWWVDQVGHHQGDAALDAMARALPTCRPAPLSAIREWQR
;
A
#
# COMPACT_ATOMS: atom_id res chain seq x y z
N MET A 1 42.51 55.35 -0.34
CA MET A 1 42.27 54.71 -1.65
C MET A 1 41.72 53.31 -1.41
N PRO A 2 40.70 52.88 -2.16
CA PRO A 2 39.93 51.68 -1.87
C PRO A 2 40.54 50.41 -2.48
N LEU A 3 40.21 49.27 -1.89
CA LEU A 3 40.48 47.91 -2.39
C LEU A 3 39.61 47.63 -3.64
N PRO A 4 40.11 46.90 -4.67
CA PRO A 4 39.27 46.45 -5.77
C PRO A 4 38.59 45.11 -5.47
N GLU A 5 37.27 45.14 -5.71
CA GLU A 5 36.35 44.10 -6.18
C GLU A 5 36.82 42.64 -6.31
N SER A 6 36.07 41.80 -5.61
CA SER A 6 35.93 40.36 -5.74
C SER A 6 35.58 39.90 -7.16
N LEU A 7 36.40 39.04 -7.76
CA LEU A 7 36.00 38.20 -8.89
C LEU A 7 35.38 36.91 -8.34
N HIS A 8 34.05 36.87 -8.35
CA HIS A 8 33.26 35.64 -8.29
C HIS A 8 33.72 34.71 -9.42
N SER A 9 34.24 33.54 -9.09
CA SER A 9 34.32 32.42 -10.05
C SER A 9 32.91 31.86 -10.25
N PRO A 10 32.45 31.64 -11.49
CA PRO A 10 31.15 31.02 -11.72
C PRO A 10 31.20 29.55 -11.30
N ALA A 11 30.18 29.13 -10.55
CA ALA A 11 29.92 27.73 -10.21
C ALA A 11 29.84 26.87 -11.49
N PRO A 12 30.22 25.58 -11.44
CA PRO A 12 30.16 24.71 -12.60
C PRO A 12 28.71 24.64 -13.11
N THR A 13 28.60 24.85 -14.42
CA THR A 13 27.36 25.02 -15.17
C THR A 13 26.47 23.78 -15.04
N ASP A 14 25.34 23.94 -14.34
CA ASP A 14 24.20 23.02 -14.34
C ASP A 14 23.65 22.94 -15.77
N ILE A 15 23.99 21.85 -16.47
CA ILE A 15 23.58 21.60 -17.86
C ILE A 15 22.04 21.54 -17.86
N GLY A 16 21.39 22.30 -18.74
CA GLY A 16 19.94 22.60 -18.81
C GLY A 16 18.92 21.44 -18.86
N VAL A 17 19.30 20.23 -18.48
CA VAL A 17 18.50 19.01 -18.37
C VAL A 17 17.62 18.99 -17.10
N SER A 18 18.07 19.68 -16.03
CA SER A 18 17.43 19.65 -14.70
C SER A 18 16.03 20.27 -14.64
N ARG A 19 15.78 21.35 -15.39
CA ARG A 19 14.50 22.06 -15.41
C ARG A 19 13.45 21.37 -16.31
N ASP A 20 13.91 20.71 -17.36
CA ASP A 20 13.05 19.98 -18.29
C ASP A 20 12.50 18.70 -17.66
N ASP A 21 13.30 17.96 -16.89
CA ASP A 21 12.84 16.73 -16.20
C ASP A 21 11.72 17.00 -15.19
N ASN A 22 11.78 18.12 -14.46
CA ASN A 22 10.72 18.54 -13.54
C ASN A 22 9.39 18.76 -14.30
N ILE A 23 9.45 19.44 -15.45
CA ILE A 23 8.28 19.70 -16.30
C ILE A 23 7.73 18.39 -16.85
N LEU A 24 8.60 17.49 -17.33
CA LEU A 24 8.20 16.18 -17.85
C LEU A 24 7.50 15.34 -16.77
N LEU A 25 8.04 15.31 -15.55
CA LEU A 25 7.45 14.56 -14.45
C LEU A 25 6.11 15.16 -13.98
N HIS A 26 5.99 16.48 -13.94
CA HIS A 26 4.69 17.15 -13.69
C HIS A 26 3.66 16.83 -14.77
N ARG A 27 4.04 16.78 -16.05
CA ARG A 27 3.15 16.34 -17.14
C ARG A 27 2.76 14.86 -17.00
N CYS A 28 3.68 14.00 -16.57
CA CYS A 28 3.37 12.60 -16.23
C CYS A 28 2.34 12.51 -15.09
N ALA A 29 2.41 13.39 -14.09
CA ALA A 29 1.44 13.47 -12.99
C ALA A 29 0.02 13.85 -13.47
N MET A 30 -0.08 14.44 -14.67
CA MET A 30 -1.33 14.75 -15.37
C MET A 30 -1.74 13.68 -16.41
N GLY A 31 -0.95 12.62 -16.57
CA GLY A 31 -1.25 11.51 -17.49
C GLY A 31 -0.67 11.66 -18.90
N ASP A 32 0.30 12.55 -19.12
CA ASP A 32 0.95 12.73 -20.42
C ASP A 32 1.96 11.61 -20.73
N THR A 33 1.55 10.64 -21.55
CA THR A 33 2.40 9.51 -21.94
C THR A 33 3.54 9.89 -22.88
N THR A 34 3.47 11.04 -23.56
CA THR A 34 4.55 11.53 -24.41
C THR A 34 5.67 12.09 -23.54
N ALA A 35 5.33 12.85 -22.49
CA ALA A 35 6.30 13.31 -21.51
C ALA A 35 7.00 12.14 -20.80
N PHE A 36 6.27 11.07 -20.49
CA PHE A 36 6.85 9.86 -19.92
C PHE A 36 7.83 9.18 -20.88
N ARG A 37 7.49 9.07 -22.18
CA ARG A 37 8.40 8.49 -23.17
C ARG A 37 9.70 9.28 -23.28
N GLN A 38 9.62 10.62 -23.28
CA GLN A 38 10.81 11.48 -23.28
C GLN A 38 11.70 11.22 -22.05
N LEU A 39 11.11 11.16 -20.85
CA LEU A 39 11.85 10.85 -19.62
C LEU A 39 12.46 9.45 -19.65
N ARG A 40 11.69 8.44 -20.07
CA ARG A 40 12.13 7.06 -20.20
C ARG A 40 13.31 6.93 -21.16
N ASP A 41 13.26 7.56 -22.32
CA ASP A 41 14.27 7.38 -23.36
C ASP A 41 15.66 7.88 -22.91
N VAL A 42 15.70 8.86 -22.00
CA VAL A 42 16.92 9.34 -21.36
C VAL A 42 17.38 8.44 -20.21
N GLU A 43 16.47 8.06 -19.31
CA GLU A 43 16.83 7.41 -18.04
C GLU A 43 17.02 5.88 -18.18
N LEU A 44 16.29 5.25 -19.09
CA LEU A 44 16.26 3.79 -19.26
C LEU A 44 17.64 3.18 -19.54
N PRO A 45 18.46 3.70 -20.48
CA PRO A 45 19.79 3.14 -20.77
C PRO A 45 20.75 3.25 -19.57
N LEU A 46 20.66 4.34 -18.80
CA LEU A 46 21.50 4.58 -17.62
C LEU A 46 21.17 3.61 -16.49
N MET A 47 19.88 3.45 -16.19
CA MET A 47 19.42 2.49 -15.17
C MET A 47 19.74 1.05 -15.55
N LEU A 48 19.69 0.70 -16.84
CA LEU A 48 20.11 -0.61 -17.34
C LEU A 48 21.61 -0.83 -17.17
N ALA A 49 22.43 0.17 -17.48
CA ALA A 49 23.88 0.09 -17.30
C ALA A 49 24.25 -0.16 -15.84
N VAL A 50 23.62 0.58 -14.91
CA VAL A 50 23.80 0.37 -13.46
C VAL A 50 23.33 -1.02 -13.05
N SER A 51 22.14 -1.46 -13.48
CA SER A 51 21.62 -2.79 -13.14
C SER A 51 22.56 -3.91 -13.59
N ARG A 52 23.12 -3.81 -14.81
CA ARG A 52 24.07 -4.78 -15.37
C ARG A 52 25.43 -4.78 -14.67
N ALA A 53 25.79 -3.69 -14.00
CA ALA A 53 26.97 -3.68 -13.15
C ALA A 53 26.81 -4.62 -11.94
N PHE A 54 25.58 -4.81 -11.43
CA PHE A 54 25.33 -5.64 -10.25
C PHE A 54 24.77 -7.04 -10.57
N MET A 55 24.02 -7.19 -11.66
CA MET A 55 23.33 -8.43 -12.00
C MET A 55 23.75 -8.93 -13.38
N THR A 56 24.04 -10.23 -13.46
CA THR A 56 24.45 -10.89 -14.71
C THR A 56 23.27 -11.30 -15.58
N THR A 57 22.10 -11.57 -14.98
CA THR A 57 20.92 -12.06 -15.69
C THR A 57 20.14 -10.90 -16.32
N PRO A 58 20.02 -10.82 -17.67
CA PRO A 58 19.39 -9.68 -18.33
C PRO A 58 17.92 -9.47 -17.95
N SER A 59 17.16 -10.54 -17.73
CA SER A 59 15.74 -10.46 -17.35
C SER A 59 15.54 -9.78 -15.99
N HIS A 60 16.46 -9.95 -15.04
CA HIS A 60 16.42 -9.27 -13.75
C HIS A 60 16.70 -7.77 -13.89
N CYS A 61 17.69 -7.39 -14.71
CA CYS A 61 17.96 -5.98 -15.03
C CYS A 61 16.72 -5.31 -15.66
N ASP A 62 16.16 -5.94 -16.70
CA ASP A 62 14.97 -5.44 -17.39
C ASP A 62 13.78 -5.29 -16.44
N GLN A 63 13.59 -6.22 -15.50
CA GLN A 63 12.51 -6.18 -14.51
C GLN A 63 12.65 -5.02 -13.52
N VAL A 64 13.84 -4.80 -12.96
CA VAL A 64 14.09 -3.69 -12.01
C VAL A 64 13.80 -2.35 -12.67
N VAL A 65 14.35 -2.13 -13.86
CA VAL A 65 14.20 -0.85 -14.57
C VAL A 65 12.75 -0.62 -15.01
N HIS A 66 12.09 -1.68 -15.50
CA HIS A 66 10.66 -1.62 -15.82
C HIS A 66 9.83 -1.19 -14.60
N ASP A 67 10.01 -1.85 -13.45
CA ASP A 67 9.21 -1.55 -12.26
C ASP A 67 9.51 -0.16 -11.70
N ALA A 68 10.78 0.29 -11.76
CA ALA A 68 11.17 1.63 -11.33
C ALA A 68 10.45 2.72 -12.14
N LEU A 69 10.44 2.59 -13.47
CA LEU A 69 9.75 3.54 -14.36
C LEU A 69 8.23 3.49 -14.19
N VAL A 70 7.66 2.29 -14.02
CA VAL A 70 6.22 2.10 -13.76
C VAL A 70 5.81 2.74 -12.42
N LEU A 71 6.62 2.58 -11.37
CA LEU A 71 6.39 3.25 -10.08
C LEU A 71 6.57 4.75 -10.17
N GLY A 72 7.57 5.22 -10.91
CA GLY A 72 7.79 6.64 -11.20
C GLY A 72 6.59 7.28 -11.86
N TRP A 73 6.03 6.63 -12.90
CA TRP A 73 4.76 7.04 -13.50
C TRP A 73 3.63 7.06 -12.47
N LYS A 74 3.33 5.91 -11.83
CA LYS A 74 2.19 5.77 -10.90
C LYS A 74 2.22 6.79 -9.76
N ASN A 75 3.41 7.17 -9.31
CA ASN A 75 3.61 8.06 -8.18
C ASN A 75 4.06 9.47 -8.57
N ALA A 76 4.02 9.85 -9.85
CA ALA A 76 4.49 11.15 -10.32
C ALA A 76 3.84 12.33 -9.56
N ARG A 77 2.62 12.15 -9.04
CA ARG A 77 1.94 13.16 -8.18
C ARG A 77 2.56 13.38 -6.81
N ARG A 78 3.36 12.44 -6.32
CA ARG A 78 4.07 12.57 -5.04
C ARG A 78 5.33 13.43 -5.18
N PHE A 79 5.77 13.70 -6.41
CA PHE A 79 6.90 14.57 -6.66
C PHE A 79 6.53 16.04 -6.40
N SER A 80 7.37 16.73 -5.63
CA SER A 80 7.33 18.17 -5.43
C SER A 80 8.70 18.75 -5.78
N SER A 81 8.74 19.80 -6.59
CA SER A 81 9.99 20.49 -6.94
C SER A 81 10.63 21.19 -5.74
N GLU A 82 9.88 21.42 -4.65
CA GLU A 82 10.43 21.92 -3.39
C GLU A 82 11.32 20.89 -2.69
N GLY A 83 11.07 19.60 -2.93
CA GLY A 83 11.81 18.48 -2.34
C GLY A 83 13.03 18.03 -3.16
N GLY A 84 13.40 18.76 -4.21
CA GLY A 84 14.54 18.48 -5.08
C GLY A 84 14.17 18.21 -6.54
N HIS A 85 15.13 17.67 -7.29
CA HIS A 85 15.02 17.43 -8.73
C HIS A 85 14.29 16.12 -9.06
N ALA A 86 13.50 16.14 -10.14
CA ALA A 86 12.72 14.99 -10.62
C ALA A 86 13.59 13.76 -10.90
N ARG A 87 14.78 13.97 -11.49
CA ARG A 87 15.75 12.91 -11.72
C ARG A 87 16.15 12.22 -10.41
N HIS A 88 16.53 12.97 -9.38
CA HIS A 88 16.92 12.38 -8.09
C HIS A 88 15.78 11.60 -7.44
N TRP A 89 14.55 12.13 -7.52
CA TRP A 89 13.37 11.44 -7.02
C TRP A 89 13.13 10.11 -7.74
N LEU A 90 13.24 10.09 -9.08
CA LEU A 90 13.09 8.88 -9.88
C LEU A 90 14.22 7.87 -9.62
N TRP A 91 15.46 8.33 -9.49
CA TRP A 91 16.62 7.48 -9.20
C TRP A 91 16.55 6.87 -7.81
N ARG A 92 15.94 7.54 -6.82
CA ARG A 92 15.66 6.95 -5.51
C ARG A 92 14.70 5.76 -5.60
N ILE A 93 13.67 5.85 -6.46
CA ILE A 93 12.76 4.72 -6.74
C ILE A 93 13.56 3.57 -7.37
N PHE A 94 14.37 3.86 -8.39
CA PHE A 94 15.21 2.86 -9.04
C PHE A 94 16.16 2.17 -8.05
N CYS A 95 16.84 2.93 -7.18
CA CYS A 95 17.77 2.38 -6.19
C CYS A 95 17.05 1.50 -5.15
N SER A 96 15.87 1.92 -4.68
CA SER A 96 15.03 1.10 -3.80
C SER A 96 14.68 -0.24 -4.45
N ARG A 97 14.27 -0.21 -5.73
CA ARG A 97 13.97 -1.43 -6.51
C ARG A 97 15.19 -2.32 -6.71
N LEU A 98 16.32 -1.74 -7.10
CA LEU A 98 17.56 -2.48 -7.31
C LEU A 98 18.01 -3.15 -6.01
N ALA A 99 18.00 -2.44 -4.88
CA ALA A 99 18.34 -3.01 -3.58
C ALA A 99 17.42 -4.19 -3.19
N ASN A 100 16.11 -4.08 -3.42
CA ASN A 100 15.16 -5.17 -3.17
C ASN A 100 15.43 -6.41 -4.03
N GLN A 101 15.81 -6.21 -5.30
CA GLN A 101 16.18 -7.27 -6.21
C GLN A 101 17.50 -7.94 -5.82
N LEU A 102 18.52 -7.15 -5.46
CA LEU A 102 19.82 -7.67 -5.04
C LEU A 102 19.72 -8.47 -3.73
N ARG A 103 18.89 -8.01 -2.78
CA ARG A 103 18.53 -8.78 -1.58
C ARG A 103 17.86 -10.11 -1.92
N ALA A 104 17.10 -10.18 -3.01
CA ALA A 104 16.44 -11.42 -3.44
C ALA A 104 17.43 -12.44 -4.02
N LEU A 105 18.49 -11.95 -4.65
CA LEU A 105 19.54 -12.75 -5.26
C LEU A 105 20.62 -13.17 -4.26
N GLU A 106 20.46 -12.81 -2.97
CA GLU A 106 21.50 -12.95 -1.93
C GLU A 106 22.84 -12.29 -2.31
N ALA A 107 22.83 -11.43 -3.34
CA ALA A 107 24.01 -10.81 -3.94
C ALA A 107 24.42 -9.51 -3.20
N TRP A 108 23.80 -9.22 -2.06
CA TRP A 108 24.03 -8.01 -1.28
C TRP A 108 23.97 -8.30 0.22
N PRO A 109 24.93 -7.81 1.03
CA PRO A 109 24.84 -7.92 2.48
C PRO A 109 23.58 -7.22 2.97
N LEU A 110 22.92 -7.77 3.99
CA LEU A 110 21.76 -7.18 4.66
C LEU A 110 22.17 -5.85 5.33
N ALA A 111 22.30 -4.76 4.56
CA ALA A 111 22.32 -3.41 5.11
C ALA A 111 20.89 -3.06 5.50
N GLU A 112 20.70 -2.75 6.78
CA GLU A 112 19.41 -2.75 7.48
C GLU A 112 18.42 -1.68 6.98
N ASP A 113 18.83 -0.74 6.13
CA ASP A 113 17.99 0.41 5.76
C ASP A 113 17.80 0.56 4.24
N ALA A 114 16.56 0.42 3.78
CA ALA A 114 16.16 0.79 2.42
C ALA A 114 16.31 2.31 2.15
N GLU A 115 16.31 3.14 3.21
CA GLU A 115 16.48 4.59 3.12
C GLU A 115 17.85 4.99 2.55
N ASN A 116 18.89 4.19 2.79
CA ASN A 116 20.27 4.46 2.33
C ASN A 116 20.63 3.72 1.02
N ALA A 117 19.65 3.15 0.32
CA ALA A 117 19.91 2.33 -0.88
C ALA A 117 20.72 3.08 -1.95
N VAL A 118 20.46 4.38 -2.14
CA VAL A 118 21.16 5.22 -3.12
C VAL A 118 22.65 5.32 -2.78
N ASP A 119 22.98 5.68 -1.54
CA ASP A 119 24.35 5.81 -1.06
C ASP A 119 25.14 4.50 -1.17
N HIS A 120 24.48 3.39 -0.85
CA HIS A 120 25.06 2.06 -0.93
C HIS A 120 25.37 1.66 -2.37
N ILE A 121 24.45 1.90 -3.30
CA ILE A 121 24.64 1.64 -4.73
C ILE A 121 25.76 2.54 -5.28
N ALA A 122 25.73 3.83 -4.98
CA ALA A 122 26.75 4.77 -5.42
C ALA A 122 28.15 4.36 -4.93
N ARG A 123 28.29 4.04 -3.64
CA ARG A 123 29.55 3.55 -3.05
C ARG A 123 30.05 2.27 -3.72
N ALA A 124 29.17 1.33 -4.05
CA ALA A 124 29.57 0.09 -4.71
C ALA A 124 29.92 0.25 -6.20
N LEU A 125 29.40 1.30 -6.85
CA LEU A 125 29.83 1.67 -8.20
C LEU A 125 31.17 2.39 -8.20
N GLN A 126 31.54 3.08 -7.11
CA GLN A 126 32.73 3.92 -7.07
C GLN A 126 34.03 3.20 -7.49
N PRO A 127 34.36 1.98 -6.98
CA PRO A 127 35.58 1.28 -7.38
C PRO A 127 35.59 0.85 -8.86
N ARG A 128 34.43 0.82 -9.52
CA ARG A 128 34.29 0.47 -10.94
C ARG A 128 34.56 1.66 -11.86
N LEU A 129 34.78 2.85 -11.28
CA LEU A 129 34.97 4.10 -11.98
C LEU A 129 36.31 4.71 -11.58
N THR A 130 37.01 5.36 -12.52
CA THR A 130 38.31 6.00 -12.29
C THR A 130 38.23 7.38 -11.63
N ARG A 131 37.08 7.78 -11.07
CA ARG A 131 36.86 9.10 -10.44
C ARG A 131 36.90 9.06 -8.91
N SER A 132 37.15 10.22 -8.30
CA SER A 132 37.08 10.45 -6.84
C SER A 132 35.65 10.36 -6.30
N SER A 133 35.55 10.08 -4.99
CA SER A 133 34.31 9.82 -4.23
C SER A 133 33.26 10.94 -4.33
N PRO A 134 31.95 10.62 -4.42
CA PRO A 134 30.89 11.61 -4.55
C PRO A 134 30.66 12.39 -3.26
N ALA A 135 30.30 13.68 -3.39
CA ALA A 135 29.91 14.53 -2.26
C ALA A 135 28.43 14.32 -1.88
N ASP A 136 27.57 14.09 -2.87
CA ASP A 136 26.17 13.66 -2.72
C ASP A 136 25.87 12.51 -3.71
N PRO A 137 25.67 11.27 -3.23
CA PRO A 137 25.43 10.11 -4.08
C PRO A 137 24.12 10.22 -4.88
N THR A 138 23.09 10.92 -4.40
CA THR A 138 21.82 11.04 -5.11
C THR A 138 21.92 11.90 -6.37
N SER A 139 22.77 12.93 -6.30
CA SER A 139 23.00 13.88 -7.38
C SER A 139 24.03 13.37 -8.40
N GLU A 140 25.02 12.59 -7.95
CA GLU A 140 26.11 12.13 -8.81
C GLU A 140 25.83 10.77 -9.47
N LEU A 141 24.92 9.95 -8.94
CA LEU A 141 24.67 8.60 -9.47
C LEU A 141 24.29 8.55 -10.96
N PRO A 142 23.45 9.44 -11.51
CA PRO A 142 23.20 9.49 -12.96
C PRO A 142 24.46 9.81 -13.77
N ALA A 143 25.34 10.65 -13.24
CA ALA A 143 26.62 10.98 -13.87
C ALA A 143 27.61 9.81 -13.81
N LEU A 144 27.64 9.07 -12.69
CA LEU A 144 28.39 7.82 -12.56
C LEU A 144 27.87 6.75 -13.54
N ALA A 145 26.54 6.67 -13.71
CA ALA A 145 25.91 5.75 -14.64
C ALA A 145 26.28 6.05 -16.11
N ALA A 146 26.42 7.33 -16.48
CA ALA A 146 26.82 7.73 -17.82
C ALA A 146 28.26 7.32 -18.19
N ALA A 147 29.11 7.03 -17.20
CA ALA A 147 30.46 6.51 -17.40
C ALA A 147 30.51 4.98 -17.61
N LEU A 148 29.39 4.27 -17.38
CA LEU A 148 29.29 2.83 -17.64
C LEU A 148 29.04 2.55 -19.12
N PRO A 149 29.39 1.35 -19.63
CA PRO A 149 29.07 0.95 -21.00
C PRO A 149 27.58 1.07 -21.27
N VAL A 150 27.22 1.82 -22.33
CA VAL A 150 25.82 2.07 -22.68
C VAL A 150 25.09 0.76 -22.94
N ALA A 151 24.02 0.53 -22.18
CA ALA A 151 23.16 -0.62 -22.31
C ALA A 151 21.95 -0.27 -23.20
N ALA A 152 21.95 -0.74 -24.45
CA ALA A 152 20.78 -0.58 -25.32
C ALA A 152 19.58 -1.36 -24.75
N PRO A 153 18.40 -0.72 -24.61
CA PRO A 153 17.18 -1.41 -24.20
C PRO A 153 16.70 -2.35 -25.31
N SER A 154 16.11 -3.48 -24.92
CA SER A 154 15.47 -4.39 -25.88
C SER A 154 14.10 -3.86 -26.31
N ASP A 155 13.68 -4.14 -27.54
CA ASP A 155 12.33 -3.81 -28.03
C ASP A 155 11.23 -4.43 -27.18
N ALA A 156 11.49 -5.63 -26.65
CA ALA A 156 10.58 -6.33 -25.75
C ALA A 156 10.37 -5.55 -24.44
N LEU A 157 11.44 -5.00 -23.86
CA LEU A 157 11.37 -4.17 -22.65
C LEU A 157 10.61 -2.87 -22.91
N LEU A 158 10.92 -2.16 -23.99
CA LEU A 158 10.23 -0.92 -24.37
C LEU A 158 8.73 -1.16 -24.55
N LYS A 159 8.36 -2.18 -25.33
CA LYS A 159 6.97 -2.58 -25.54
C LYS A 159 6.28 -2.95 -24.22
N ARG A 160 6.97 -3.65 -23.32
CA ARG A 160 6.43 -4.03 -22.01
C ARG A 160 6.15 -2.82 -21.13
N ILE A 161 7.06 -1.84 -21.09
CA ILE A 161 6.88 -0.58 -20.36
C ILE A 161 5.67 0.17 -20.92
N ASP A 162 5.64 0.43 -22.23
CA ASP A 162 4.55 1.20 -22.87
C ASP A 162 3.20 0.53 -22.71
N THR A 163 3.16 -0.79 -22.85
CA THR A 163 1.94 -1.57 -22.63
C THR A 163 1.46 -1.44 -21.19
N THR A 164 2.37 -1.51 -20.21
CA THR A 164 2.02 -1.39 -18.79
C THR A 164 1.50 0.01 -18.46
N ILE A 165 2.17 1.05 -18.94
CA ILE A 165 1.76 2.45 -18.75
C ILE A 165 0.40 2.71 -19.40
N GLY A 166 0.16 2.20 -20.61
CA GLY A 166 -1.12 2.33 -21.30
C GLY A 166 -2.29 1.64 -20.60
N TYR A 167 -2.01 0.64 -19.75
CA TYR A 167 -3.04 -0.03 -18.93
C TYR A 167 -3.24 0.58 -17.54
N LEU A 168 -2.30 1.39 -17.06
CA LEU A 168 -2.47 2.10 -15.80
C LEU A 168 -3.42 3.28 -16.01
N PRO A 169 -4.33 3.56 -15.05
CA PRO A 169 -5.15 4.75 -15.15
C PRO A 169 -4.26 5.99 -15.26
N PRO A 170 -4.67 7.00 -16.04
CA PRO A 170 -3.95 8.26 -16.05
C PRO A 170 -3.90 8.79 -14.61
N ASN A 171 -2.77 9.35 -14.23
CA ASN A 171 -2.58 9.88 -12.89
C ASN A 171 -3.56 11.02 -12.57
N SER A 172 -4.30 11.54 -13.56
CA SER A 172 -5.27 12.63 -13.48
C SER A 172 -6.47 12.35 -12.56
N GLY A 173 -6.28 12.28 -11.24
CA GLY A 173 -7.27 12.70 -10.25
C GLY A 173 -8.68 12.15 -10.41
N THR A 174 -8.85 10.97 -11.01
CA THR A 174 -10.14 10.29 -11.06
C THR A 174 -10.41 9.73 -9.66
N GLU A 175 -10.80 10.66 -8.79
CA GLU A 175 -11.68 10.44 -7.67
C GLU A 175 -12.87 9.60 -8.14
N GLY A 176 -13.23 8.60 -7.33
CA GLY A 176 -14.56 8.04 -7.39
C GLY A 176 -14.75 6.79 -8.26
N MET A 177 -13.99 5.72 -8.02
CA MET A 177 -14.54 4.36 -8.21
C MET A 177 -14.40 3.55 -6.93
N PRO A 178 -15.49 2.99 -6.37
CA PRO A 178 -15.56 2.55 -4.97
C PRO A 178 -14.77 1.28 -4.61
N ALA A 179 -13.76 0.86 -5.40
CA ALA A 179 -12.98 -0.35 -5.12
C ALA A 179 -11.61 -0.49 -5.81
N GLY A 180 -10.97 0.58 -6.33
CA GLY A 180 -9.69 0.42 -7.06
C GLY A 180 -9.84 -0.34 -8.38
N GLU A 181 -11.00 -0.20 -9.03
CA GLU A 181 -11.42 -0.95 -10.23
C GLU A 181 -10.57 -0.65 -11.48
N THR A 182 -9.86 0.49 -11.53
CA THR A 182 -9.12 0.93 -12.72
C THR A 182 -7.83 0.15 -12.97
N ILE A 183 -7.09 -0.25 -11.93
CA ILE A 183 -5.83 -1.01 -12.05
C ILE A 183 -6.09 -2.41 -12.66
N PHE A 184 -7.30 -2.95 -12.51
CA PHE A 184 -7.68 -4.26 -13.01
C PHE A 184 -8.26 -4.25 -14.44
N GLY A 185 -8.29 -3.11 -15.13
CA GLY A 185 -8.84 -3.00 -16.50
C GLY A 185 -8.15 -3.94 -17.51
N SER A 186 -6.84 -4.11 -17.41
CA SER A 186 -6.06 -5.07 -18.22
C SER A 186 -6.36 -6.55 -17.93
N LEU A 187 -7.08 -6.81 -16.84
CA LEU A 187 -7.59 -8.12 -16.42
C LEU A 187 -9.11 -8.22 -16.57
N TYR A 188 -9.74 -7.29 -17.30
CA TYR A 188 -11.15 -7.37 -17.63
C TYR A 188 -11.42 -8.48 -18.66
N HIS A 189 -12.62 -9.08 -18.59
CA HIS A 189 -13.13 -10.01 -19.60
C HIS A 189 -14.58 -9.64 -19.97
N PRO A 190 -14.95 -9.54 -21.27
CA PRO A 190 -16.28 -9.12 -21.72
C PRO A 190 -17.44 -9.94 -21.14
N ALA A 191 -17.26 -11.25 -20.95
CA ALA A 191 -18.27 -12.12 -20.34
C ALA A 191 -18.66 -11.72 -18.90
N LEU A 192 -17.87 -10.88 -18.23
CA LEU A 192 -18.18 -10.38 -16.88
C LEU A 192 -19.08 -9.14 -16.88
N ARG A 193 -19.39 -8.53 -18.04
CA ARG A 193 -20.14 -7.28 -18.17
C ARG A 193 -21.49 -7.31 -17.43
N TRP A 194 -22.26 -8.38 -17.64
CA TRP A 194 -23.59 -8.57 -17.02
C TRP A 194 -23.52 -8.87 -15.51
N PRO A 195 -22.67 -9.81 -15.04
CA PRO A 195 -22.43 -10.01 -13.62
C PRO A 195 -21.99 -8.73 -12.88
N ILE A 196 -21.10 -7.93 -13.49
CA ILE A 196 -20.65 -6.64 -12.93
C ILE A 196 -21.81 -5.66 -12.84
N ALA A 197 -22.59 -5.49 -13.92
CA ALA A 197 -23.73 -4.59 -13.95
C ALA A 197 -24.77 -4.93 -12.86
N ARG A 198 -25.09 -6.21 -12.71
CA ARG A 198 -26.00 -6.70 -11.65
C ARG A 198 -25.45 -6.43 -10.25
N ALA A 199 -24.16 -6.71 -10.01
CA ALA A 199 -23.52 -6.43 -8.72
C ALA A 199 -23.53 -4.92 -8.40
N ARG A 200 -23.29 -4.06 -9.39
CA ARG A 200 -23.34 -2.59 -9.26
C ARG A 200 -24.75 -2.09 -8.96
N LEU A 201 -25.76 -2.59 -9.66
CA LEU A 201 -27.16 -2.22 -9.41
C LEU A 201 -27.58 -2.59 -7.98
N GLN A 202 -27.26 -3.80 -7.54
CA GLN A 202 -27.52 -4.26 -6.18
C GLN A 202 -26.79 -3.39 -5.13
N TYR A 203 -25.54 -3.02 -5.41
CA TYR A 203 -24.78 -2.12 -4.53
C TYR A 203 -25.40 -0.73 -4.46
N ARG A 204 -25.75 -0.12 -5.61
CA ARG A 204 -26.39 1.20 -5.69
C ARG A 204 -27.71 1.24 -4.96
N PHE A 205 -28.57 0.24 -5.16
CA PHE A 205 -29.86 0.17 -4.48
C PHE A 205 -29.67 0.07 -2.95
N ARG A 206 -28.76 -0.80 -2.51
CA ARG A 206 -28.48 -0.99 -1.08
C ARG A 206 -27.86 0.25 -0.43
N GLU A 207 -26.93 0.91 -1.09
CA GLU A 207 -26.34 2.15 -0.58
C GLU A 207 -27.35 3.31 -0.62
N GLY A 208 -28.15 3.43 -1.69
CA GLY A 208 -29.21 4.43 -1.78
C GLY A 208 -30.21 4.34 -0.63
N PHE A 209 -30.71 3.13 -0.32
CA PHE A 209 -31.62 2.92 0.80
C PHE A 209 -30.99 3.30 2.16
N LYS A 210 -29.71 2.97 2.36
CA LYS A 210 -28.98 3.38 3.57
C LYS A 210 -28.84 4.90 3.67
N HIS A 211 -28.49 5.57 2.56
CA HIS A 211 -28.30 7.02 2.50
C HIS A 211 -29.59 7.82 2.69
N LEU A 212 -30.70 7.36 2.14
CA LEU A 212 -31.95 8.12 2.14
C LEU A 212 -32.75 7.96 3.44
N ILE A 213 -32.76 6.76 4.04
CA ILE A 213 -33.69 6.45 5.14
C ILE A 213 -32.94 6.04 6.42
N GLY A 214 -32.00 5.09 6.32
CA GLY A 214 -31.35 4.51 7.49
C GLY A 214 -30.41 5.47 8.23
N ARG A 215 -29.54 6.15 7.49
CA ARG A 215 -28.48 7.00 8.07
C ARG A 215 -29.03 8.24 8.80
N PRO A 216 -29.95 9.05 8.25
CA PRO A 216 -30.47 10.21 8.97
C PRO A 216 -31.17 9.86 10.28
N LEU A 217 -31.85 8.71 10.34
CA LEU A 217 -32.52 8.23 11.55
C LEU A 217 -31.51 7.73 12.60
N GLU A 218 -30.52 6.93 12.19
CA GLU A 218 -29.44 6.48 13.07
C GLU A 218 -28.65 7.66 13.65
N ASP A 219 -28.31 8.65 12.82
CA ASP A 219 -27.55 9.84 13.22
C ASP A 219 -28.37 10.71 14.19
N ALA A 220 -29.67 10.91 13.93
CA ALA A 220 -30.55 11.64 14.85
C ALA A 220 -30.72 10.95 16.21
N TRP A 221 -30.78 9.62 16.23
CA TRP A 221 -30.83 8.84 17.48
C TRP A 221 -29.51 8.90 18.23
N PHE A 222 -28.38 8.82 17.52
CA PHE A 222 -27.06 8.97 18.09
C PHE A 222 -26.83 10.37 18.69
N GLU A 223 -27.22 11.43 17.98
CA GLU A 223 -27.20 12.81 18.47
C GLU A 223 -27.98 13.00 19.77
N ARG A 224 -29.17 12.39 19.88
CA ARG A 224 -29.97 12.42 21.12
C ARG A 224 -29.28 11.68 22.26
N TRP A 225 -28.63 10.55 21.98
CA TRP A 225 -27.84 9.82 22.97
C TRP A 225 -26.63 10.65 23.44
N CYS A 226 -25.91 11.31 22.54
CA CYS A 226 -24.80 12.21 22.88
C CYS A 226 -25.22 13.33 23.85
N LYS A 227 -26.45 13.84 23.70
CA LYS A 227 -27.06 14.88 24.56
C LYS A 227 -27.58 14.37 25.91
N GLY A 228 -27.32 13.11 26.27
CA GLY A 228 -27.72 12.54 27.57
C GLY A 228 -29.21 12.23 27.69
N TRP A 229 -29.95 12.23 26.58
CA TRP A 229 -31.34 11.77 26.57
C TRP A 229 -31.38 10.26 26.87
N LYS A 230 -32.42 9.74 27.58
CA LYS A 230 -32.57 8.37 28.13
C LYS A 230 -32.26 7.22 27.14
N GLY A 231 -31.01 7.10 26.74
CA GLY A 231 -30.55 6.38 25.56
C GLY A 231 -29.84 5.08 25.90
N ALA A 232 -30.02 4.56 27.13
CA ALA A 232 -29.49 3.26 27.56
C ALA A 232 -29.84 2.14 26.56
N ARG A 233 -30.98 2.25 25.87
CA ARG A 233 -31.38 1.33 24.79
C ARG A 233 -30.45 1.38 23.57
N LEU A 234 -30.01 2.55 23.12
CA LEU A 234 -29.13 2.66 21.94
C LEU A 234 -27.73 2.14 22.25
N GLU A 235 -27.23 2.44 23.44
CA GLU A 235 -25.95 1.93 23.93
C GLU A 235 -25.99 0.40 24.10
N ALA A 236 -27.08 -0.14 24.64
CA ALA A 236 -27.30 -1.59 24.75
C ALA A 236 -27.39 -2.28 23.37
N LEU A 237 -27.75 -1.56 22.31
CA LEU A 237 -27.71 -2.07 20.92
C LEU A 237 -26.33 -1.93 20.27
N GLY A 238 -25.40 -1.23 20.91
CA GLY A 238 -23.99 -1.21 20.54
C GLY A 238 -23.50 0.07 19.84
N LEU A 239 -24.27 1.16 19.82
CA LEU A 239 -23.99 2.42 19.09
C LEU A 239 -23.73 2.26 17.57
N PRO A 240 -24.27 3.14 16.71
CA PRO A 240 -23.96 3.10 15.28
C PRO A 240 -22.47 3.38 15.03
N ARG A 241 -21.73 2.41 14.46
CA ARG A 241 -20.27 2.55 14.23
C ARG A 241 -19.93 3.78 13.41
N ARG A 242 -20.72 4.07 12.38
CA ARG A 242 -20.45 5.17 11.46
C ARG A 242 -20.53 6.52 12.17
N SER A 243 -21.58 6.74 12.96
CA SER A 243 -21.77 8.00 13.69
C SER A 243 -20.68 8.19 14.74
N VAL A 244 -20.22 7.12 15.40
CA VAL A 244 -19.05 7.16 16.31
C VAL A 244 -17.76 7.48 15.54
N GLU A 245 -17.52 6.83 14.39
CA GLU A 245 -16.34 7.09 13.54
C GLU A 245 -16.31 8.54 13.02
N GLU A 246 -17.46 9.10 12.64
CA GLU A 246 -17.57 10.49 12.17
C GLU A 246 -17.42 11.50 13.31
N ARG A 247 -17.92 11.20 14.51
CA ARG A 247 -17.84 12.08 15.69
C ARG A 247 -16.43 12.16 16.28
N LEU A 248 -15.76 11.02 16.44
CA LEU A 248 -14.45 10.95 17.09
C LEU A 248 -13.28 11.07 16.10
N ASP A 249 -13.51 10.71 14.84
CA ASP A 249 -12.53 10.70 13.76
C ASP A 249 -11.11 10.33 14.23
N ALA A 250 -10.14 11.24 14.13
CA ALA A 250 -8.72 10.97 14.42
C ALA A 250 -8.46 10.40 15.83
N ARG A 251 -9.37 10.62 16.79
CA ARG A 251 -9.27 10.06 18.15
C ARG A 251 -9.47 8.55 18.22
N LEU A 252 -9.93 7.91 17.13
CA LEU A 252 -10.00 6.46 16.98
C LEU A 252 -8.77 5.87 16.27
N ASP A 253 -7.84 6.70 15.82
CA ASP A 253 -6.64 6.23 15.15
C ASP A 253 -5.53 5.96 16.17
N LEU A 254 -4.91 4.80 16.05
CA LEU A 254 -3.76 4.38 16.84
C LEU A 254 -2.58 4.14 15.90
N SER A 255 -1.38 4.49 16.36
CA SER A 255 -0.13 4.21 15.65
C SER A 255 0.56 3.04 16.34
N LEU A 256 0.85 1.97 15.61
CA LEU A 256 1.46 0.77 16.17
C LEU A 256 2.35 0.06 15.16
N SER A 257 3.27 -0.76 15.66
CA SER A 257 4.09 -1.63 14.82
C SER A 257 3.22 -2.72 14.18
N PRO A 258 3.28 -2.89 12.84
CA PRO A 258 2.61 -4.00 12.16
C PRO A 258 3.02 -5.37 12.71
N GLN A 259 4.26 -5.47 13.23
CA GLN A 259 4.82 -6.71 13.76
C GLN A 259 4.20 -7.16 15.08
N ASP A 260 3.64 -6.21 15.85
CA ASP A 260 2.96 -6.53 17.10
C ASP A 260 1.50 -6.95 16.90
N LEU A 261 0.92 -6.66 15.72
CA LEU A 261 -0.47 -6.95 15.42
C LEU A 261 -0.66 -8.39 14.91
N LEU A 262 -0.48 -9.35 15.82
CA LEU A 262 -0.40 -10.78 15.52
C LEU A 262 -1.75 -11.51 15.57
N CYS A 263 -2.67 -11.07 16.42
CA CYS A 263 -3.95 -11.76 16.63
C CYS A 263 -5.07 -11.16 15.78
N SER A 264 -5.85 -12.01 15.10
CA SER A 264 -7.06 -11.62 14.38
C SER A 264 -8.29 -12.36 14.85
N VAL A 265 -9.38 -11.61 14.96
CA VAL A 265 -10.72 -12.14 15.25
C VAL A 265 -11.24 -12.94 14.06
N SER A 266 -11.65 -14.18 14.33
CA SER A 266 -12.38 -15.03 13.41
C SER A 266 -13.86 -15.07 13.78
N PHE A 267 -14.73 -14.86 12.78
CA PHE A 267 -16.17 -14.96 12.96
C PHE A 267 -16.67 -16.29 12.37
N PRO A 268 -17.53 -17.05 13.08
CA PRO A 268 -18.08 -18.32 12.59
C PRO A 268 -18.87 -18.15 11.31
N ASP A 269 -19.63 -17.06 11.21
CA ASP A 269 -20.46 -16.79 10.06
C ASP A 269 -20.39 -15.33 9.58
N ARG A 270 -20.89 -15.14 8.36
CA ARG A 270 -20.88 -13.83 7.70
C ARG A 270 -21.93 -12.86 8.26
N ALA A 271 -23.02 -13.36 8.83
CA ALA A 271 -24.12 -12.57 9.36
C ALA A 271 -23.72 -11.90 10.68
N GLU A 272 -23.13 -12.64 11.62
CA GLU A 272 -22.58 -12.14 12.87
C GLU A 272 -21.51 -11.07 12.61
N ARG A 273 -20.53 -11.39 11.75
CA ARG A 273 -19.51 -10.42 11.34
C ARG A 273 -20.14 -9.12 10.80
N ARG A 274 -21.22 -9.24 10.02
CA ARG A 274 -21.88 -8.07 9.43
C ARG A 274 -22.67 -7.26 10.45
N ARG A 275 -23.31 -7.93 11.42
CA ARG A 275 -24.00 -7.30 12.54
C ARG A 275 -23.02 -6.47 13.37
N LEU A 276 -21.94 -7.10 13.82
CA LEU A 276 -20.90 -6.44 14.62
C LEU A 276 -20.21 -5.34 13.82
N ALA A 277 -19.92 -5.54 12.52
CA ALA A 277 -19.32 -4.51 11.68
C ALA A 277 -20.19 -3.24 11.46
N ASN A 278 -21.45 -3.19 11.90
CA ASN A 278 -22.26 -1.99 11.89
C ASN A 278 -22.38 -1.33 13.27
N GLN A 279 -21.96 -2.01 14.34
CA GLN A 279 -22.00 -1.53 15.73
C GLN A 279 -20.59 -1.13 16.17
N PHE A 280 -20.48 -0.18 17.11
CA PHE A 280 -19.19 0.20 17.71
C PHE A 280 -18.89 -0.62 18.97
N ILE A 281 -19.89 -0.93 19.78
CA ILE A 281 -19.75 -1.72 21.01
C ILE A 281 -20.23 -3.14 20.72
N TRP A 282 -19.33 -4.10 20.84
CA TRP A 282 -19.56 -5.49 20.48
C TRP A 282 -19.81 -6.33 21.72
N GLN A 283 -20.89 -7.12 21.69
CA GLN A 283 -21.26 -8.03 22.76
C GLN A 283 -20.89 -9.48 22.43
N GLY A 284 -20.80 -10.30 23.48
CA GLY A 284 -20.51 -11.73 23.39
C GLY A 284 -19.02 -12.04 23.34
N ASN A 285 -18.71 -13.31 23.13
CA ASN A 285 -17.36 -13.86 23.26
C ASN A 285 -16.59 -13.89 21.93
N TRP A 286 -16.73 -12.83 21.13
CA TRP A 286 -16.10 -12.75 19.81
C TRP A 286 -14.56 -12.73 19.90
N ASP A 287 -14.03 -12.25 21.02
CA ASP A 287 -12.61 -12.17 21.35
C ASP A 287 -12.00 -13.50 21.81
N HIS A 288 -12.79 -14.55 22.01
CA HIS A 288 -12.27 -15.90 22.30
C HIS A 288 -11.75 -16.62 21.07
N ARG A 289 -12.16 -16.18 19.87
CA ARG A 289 -11.81 -16.83 18.59
C ARG A 289 -10.73 -16.04 17.88
N LEU A 290 -9.55 -16.03 18.47
CA LEU A 290 -8.37 -15.43 17.88
C LEU A 290 -7.60 -16.44 17.04
N SER A 291 -6.92 -15.92 16.03
CA SER A 291 -6.05 -16.67 15.14
C SER A 291 -4.83 -15.84 14.81
N ASP A 292 -3.69 -16.49 14.55
CA ASP A 292 -2.48 -15.80 14.11
C ASP A 292 -2.71 -15.27 12.68
N VAL A 293 -2.62 -13.94 12.51
CA VAL A 293 -2.76 -13.22 11.24
C VAL A 293 -1.83 -13.81 10.17
N ARG A 294 -0.64 -14.25 10.55
CA ARG A 294 0.41 -14.74 9.65
C ARG A 294 0.09 -16.11 9.05
N THR A 295 -0.73 -16.90 9.73
CA THR A 295 -1.24 -18.16 9.19
C THR A 295 -2.37 -17.97 8.17
N GLY A 296 -2.93 -16.75 8.12
CA GLY A 296 -4.04 -16.40 7.25
C GLY A 296 -3.67 -16.39 5.76
N LYS A 297 -4.68 -16.62 4.90
CA LYS A 297 -4.52 -16.63 3.44
C LYS A 297 -3.89 -15.35 2.89
N ALA A 298 -4.23 -14.20 3.47
CA ALA A 298 -3.72 -12.90 3.05
C ALA A 298 -2.22 -12.76 3.29
N TYR A 299 -1.72 -13.20 4.45
CA TYR A 299 -0.29 -13.14 4.75
C TYR A 299 0.50 -14.09 3.87
N ARG A 300 0.10 -15.38 3.81
CA ARG A 300 0.77 -16.38 2.97
C ARG A 300 0.87 -15.95 1.51
N PHE A 301 -0.22 -15.41 0.95
CA PHE A 301 -0.23 -14.90 -0.42
C PHE A 301 0.77 -13.76 -0.66
N ILE A 302 0.88 -12.82 0.28
CA ILE A 302 1.81 -11.69 0.16
C ILE A 302 3.26 -12.13 0.37
N ALA A 303 3.50 -12.97 1.38
CA ALA A 303 4.83 -13.53 1.64
C ALA A 303 5.34 -14.36 0.46
N ASP A 304 4.48 -15.20 -0.14
CA ASP A 304 4.77 -16.00 -1.33
C ASP A 304 5.18 -15.14 -2.54
N ILE A 305 4.43 -14.07 -2.83
CA ILE A 305 4.78 -13.13 -3.90
C ILE A 305 6.12 -12.44 -3.62
N TRP A 306 6.37 -12.03 -2.38
CA TRP A 306 7.62 -11.37 -2.03
C TRP A 306 8.83 -12.30 -2.10
N GLN A 307 8.67 -13.54 -1.64
CA GLN A 307 9.71 -14.57 -1.69
C GLN A 307 10.07 -14.92 -3.13
N HIS A 308 9.07 -15.08 -4.01
CA HIS A 308 9.25 -15.43 -5.42
C HIS A 308 9.32 -14.21 -6.36
N ARG A 309 9.72 -13.03 -5.86
CA ARG A 309 9.72 -11.79 -6.65
C ARG A 309 10.64 -11.80 -7.88
N LEU A 310 11.64 -12.67 -7.90
CA LEU A 310 12.52 -12.89 -9.05
C LEU A 310 11.80 -13.62 -10.20
N ASP A 311 10.99 -14.62 -9.86
CA ASP A 311 10.16 -15.36 -10.81
C ASP A 311 8.82 -15.76 -10.16
N LEU A 312 7.79 -14.96 -10.43
CA LEU A 312 6.45 -15.18 -9.89
C LEU A 312 5.81 -16.49 -10.42
N ALA A 313 6.32 -17.09 -11.50
CA ALA A 313 5.84 -18.39 -11.96
C ALA A 313 6.19 -19.53 -10.99
N GLN A 314 7.19 -19.34 -10.12
CA GLN A 314 7.53 -20.30 -9.07
C GLN A 314 6.66 -20.18 -7.81
N SER A 315 5.83 -19.14 -7.72
CA SER A 315 5.01 -18.90 -6.52
C SER A 315 3.91 -19.95 -6.35
N ASP A 316 3.61 -20.30 -5.10
CA ASP A 316 2.50 -21.19 -4.74
C ASP A 316 1.17 -20.64 -5.29
N ALA A 317 1.00 -19.31 -5.26
CA ALA A 317 -0.15 -18.63 -5.81
C ALA A 317 -0.29 -18.84 -7.32
N TYR A 318 0.80 -18.77 -8.08
CA TYR A 318 0.77 -19.05 -9.52
C TYR A 318 0.35 -20.49 -9.78
N GLN A 319 0.97 -21.45 -9.10
CA GLN A 319 0.66 -22.87 -9.24
C GLN A 319 -0.82 -23.15 -8.91
N HIS A 320 -1.34 -22.55 -7.84
CA HIS A 320 -2.76 -22.68 -7.47
C HIS A 320 -3.71 -22.17 -8.57
N TYR A 321 -3.42 -21.02 -9.19
CA TYR A 321 -4.27 -20.50 -10.25
C TYR A 321 -4.13 -21.27 -11.56
N MET A 322 -2.92 -21.77 -11.87
CA MET A 322 -2.68 -22.64 -13.03
C MET A 322 -3.44 -23.96 -12.90
N GLU A 323 -3.43 -24.58 -11.72
CA GLU A 323 -4.20 -25.81 -11.46
C GLU A 323 -5.70 -25.59 -11.72
N ARG A 324 -6.25 -24.48 -11.23
CA ARG A 324 -7.65 -24.11 -11.47
C ARG A 324 -7.95 -23.83 -12.94
N LEU A 325 -7.00 -23.25 -13.66
CA LEU A 325 -7.12 -23.02 -15.10
C LEU A 325 -7.15 -24.35 -15.86
N HIS A 326 -6.24 -25.27 -15.56
CA HIS A 326 -6.20 -26.62 -16.15
C HIS A 326 -7.46 -27.43 -15.86
N GLN A 327 -8.07 -27.26 -14.68
CA GLN A 327 -9.37 -27.86 -14.33
C GLN A 327 -10.57 -27.21 -15.05
N GLY A 328 -10.35 -26.24 -15.94
CA GLY A 328 -11.43 -25.51 -16.63
C GLY A 328 -12.24 -24.57 -15.73
N ARG A 329 -11.72 -24.25 -14.52
CA ARG A 329 -12.41 -23.43 -13.51
C ARG A 329 -11.58 -22.20 -13.12
N PRO A 330 -11.21 -21.33 -14.09
CA PRO A 330 -10.37 -20.16 -13.85
C PRO A 330 -10.98 -19.26 -12.77
N TRP A 331 -10.12 -18.66 -11.96
CA TRP A 331 -10.58 -17.77 -10.91
C TRP A 331 -11.15 -16.49 -11.52
N ARG A 332 -12.31 -16.06 -11.00
CA ARG A 332 -13.02 -14.86 -11.45
C ARG A 332 -13.48 -14.05 -10.26
N SER A 333 -13.36 -12.73 -10.36
CA SER A 333 -13.86 -11.79 -9.38
C SER A 333 -14.79 -10.78 -10.04
N HIS A 334 -16.10 -10.98 -9.87
CA HIS A 334 -17.12 -10.10 -10.45
C HIS A 334 -17.06 -8.66 -9.89
N HIS A 335 -16.64 -8.47 -8.64
CA HIS A 335 -16.56 -7.13 -8.04
C HIS A 335 -15.28 -6.38 -8.43
N LYS A 336 -14.22 -7.08 -8.85
CA LYS A 336 -12.99 -6.47 -9.38
C LYS A 336 -12.94 -6.46 -10.91
N GLY A 337 -13.90 -7.12 -11.56
CA GLY A 337 -13.90 -7.35 -13.00
C GLY A 337 -12.76 -8.24 -13.50
N VAL A 338 -12.13 -9.03 -12.64
CA VAL A 338 -10.92 -9.81 -12.96
C VAL A 338 -11.29 -11.22 -13.41
N SER A 339 -10.68 -11.69 -14.49
CA SER A 339 -10.70 -13.10 -14.93
C SER A 339 -9.26 -13.59 -15.11
N LEU A 340 -8.90 -14.71 -14.50
CA LEU A 340 -7.58 -15.34 -14.63
C LEU A 340 -7.70 -16.61 -15.48
N ASP A 341 -7.98 -16.40 -16.76
CA ASP A 341 -8.29 -17.41 -17.78
C ASP A 341 -7.13 -17.69 -18.73
N THR A 342 -5.98 -17.02 -18.55
CA THR A 342 -4.74 -17.36 -19.25
C THR A 342 -3.55 -17.27 -18.29
N PRO A 343 -2.43 -17.98 -18.55
CA PRO A 343 -1.21 -17.90 -17.74
C PRO A 343 -0.69 -16.46 -17.60
N GLU A 344 -0.75 -15.66 -18.68
CA GLU A 344 -0.29 -14.27 -18.69
C GLU A 344 -1.13 -13.38 -17.78
N ARG A 345 -2.43 -13.65 -17.68
CA ARG A 345 -3.35 -12.91 -16.81
C ARG A 345 -3.14 -13.28 -15.35
N ILE A 346 -2.81 -14.54 -15.05
CA ILE A 346 -2.38 -14.95 -13.72
C ILE A 346 -1.10 -14.21 -13.32
N LEU A 347 -0.05 -14.24 -14.16
CA LEU A 347 1.20 -13.51 -13.87
C LEU A 347 0.97 -12.01 -13.71
N ARG A 348 0.15 -11.40 -14.58
CA ARG A 348 -0.20 -9.97 -14.47
C ARG A 348 -0.91 -9.66 -13.16
N TRP A 349 -1.80 -10.53 -12.69
CA TRP A 349 -2.44 -10.38 -11.39
C TRP A 349 -1.45 -10.40 -10.23
N LEU A 350 -0.51 -11.35 -10.23
CA LEU A 350 0.54 -11.42 -9.20
C LEU A 350 1.46 -10.19 -9.26
N ARG A 351 1.82 -9.72 -10.46
CA ARG A 351 2.62 -8.51 -10.67
C ARG A 351 1.97 -7.25 -10.09
N ILE A 352 0.64 -7.13 -10.11
CA ILE A 352 -0.06 -5.99 -9.46
C ILE A 352 0.23 -5.97 -7.96
N TYR A 353 0.24 -7.14 -7.30
CA TYR A 353 0.54 -7.23 -5.87
C TYR A 353 2.01 -7.03 -5.56
N HIS A 354 2.90 -7.56 -6.41
CA HIS A 354 4.33 -7.25 -6.33
C HIS A 354 4.57 -5.74 -6.45
N LEU A 355 3.93 -5.06 -7.40
CA LEU A 355 4.02 -3.62 -7.55
C LEU A 355 3.52 -2.86 -6.30
N TYR A 356 2.47 -3.36 -5.61
CA TYR A 356 2.03 -2.76 -4.35
C TYR A 356 3.04 -2.94 -3.20
N LEU A 357 3.72 -4.09 -3.13
CA LEU A 357 4.80 -4.30 -2.17
C LEU A 357 5.95 -3.33 -2.43
N GLU A 358 6.34 -3.18 -3.69
CA GLU A 358 7.44 -2.30 -4.07
C GLU A 358 7.14 -0.81 -3.88
N ASP A 359 5.89 -0.42 -4.14
CA ASP A 359 5.38 0.90 -3.80
C ASP A 359 5.49 1.19 -2.30
N MET A 360 5.07 0.24 -1.46
CA MET A 360 5.17 0.36 0.00
C MET A 360 6.61 0.30 0.51
N ALA A 361 7.47 -0.50 -0.12
CA ALA A 361 8.89 -0.57 0.23
C ALA A 361 9.62 0.74 -0.09
N CYS A 362 9.23 1.42 -1.18
CA CYS A 362 9.84 2.67 -1.62
C CYS A 362 9.32 3.89 -0.87
N PHE A 363 8.02 3.95 -0.56
CA PHE A 363 7.37 5.15 -0.02
C PHE A 363 6.79 4.97 1.39
N GLY A 364 6.96 3.80 1.99
CA GLY A 364 6.35 3.45 3.26
C GLY A 364 4.84 3.19 3.15
N PHE A 365 4.20 3.10 4.31
CA PHE A 365 2.77 2.84 4.40
C PHE A 365 1.95 4.12 4.18
N ASP A 366 1.14 4.16 3.13
CA ASP A 366 0.19 5.24 2.89
C ASP A 366 -1.20 4.88 3.43
N ALA A 367 -1.68 5.65 4.40
CA ALA A 367 -3.00 5.44 5.02
C ALA A 367 -4.17 5.76 4.09
N GLY A 368 -4.00 6.73 3.20
CA GLY A 368 -5.00 7.20 2.23
C GLY A 368 -5.16 6.29 1.01
N LEU A 369 -4.15 5.45 0.72
CA LEU A 369 -4.27 4.45 -0.34
C LEU A 369 -5.16 3.27 0.07
N GLY A 370 -6.28 3.09 -0.66
CA GLY A 370 -7.17 1.94 -0.56
C GLY A 370 -8.55 2.27 0.02
N LYS A 371 -9.52 1.36 -0.19
CA LYS A 371 -10.94 1.60 0.14
C LYS A 371 -11.22 1.82 1.63
N ASP A 372 -10.50 1.11 2.49
CA ASP A 372 -10.74 1.08 3.94
C ASP A 372 -9.40 1.25 4.68
N ARG A 373 -9.37 2.12 5.69
CA ARG A 373 -8.34 2.14 6.74
C ARG A 373 -8.22 0.78 7.43
N LEU A 374 -7.02 0.45 7.90
CA LEU A 374 -6.75 -0.79 8.65
C LEU A 374 -7.59 -0.82 9.92
N GLY A 375 -8.59 -1.70 9.94
CA GLY A 375 -9.49 -1.82 11.08
C GLY A 375 -8.90 -2.72 12.17
N VAL A 376 -9.04 -2.31 13.42
CA VAL A 376 -8.82 -3.11 14.63
C VAL A 376 -10.04 -3.05 15.54
N ALA A 377 -10.11 -3.95 16.51
CA ALA A 377 -11.05 -3.90 17.62
C ALA A 377 -10.31 -4.03 18.96
N ILE A 378 -10.94 -3.55 20.03
CA ILE A 378 -10.43 -3.67 21.41
C ILE A 378 -11.20 -4.79 22.10
N ASP A 379 -10.50 -5.80 22.61
CA ASP A 379 -11.11 -6.94 23.29
C ASP A 379 -11.54 -6.60 24.74
N ARG A 380 -12.04 -7.60 25.48
CA ARG A 380 -12.50 -7.38 26.87
C ARG A 380 -11.40 -6.95 27.84
N HIS A 381 -10.14 -7.23 27.51
CA HIS A 381 -8.97 -6.95 28.33
C HIS A 381 -8.26 -5.65 27.91
N GLY A 382 -8.80 -4.91 26.94
CA GLY A 382 -8.15 -3.71 26.42
C GLY A 382 -7.02 -4.01 25.43
N GLN A 383 -6.98 -5.21 24.86
CA GLN A 383 -5.99 -5.59 23.86
C GLN A 383 -6.49 -5.29 22.44
N ILE A 384 -5.56 -4.89 21.58
CA ILE A 384 -5.83 -4.55 20.18
C ILE A 384 -5.74 -5.83 19.34
N VAL A 385 -6.84 -6.17 18.68
CA VAL A 385 -6.94 -7.33 17.80
C VAL A 385 -7.35 -6.93 16.38
N LYS A 386 -6.84 -7.67 15.40
CA LYS A 386 -7.08 -7.41 13.99
C LYS A 386 -8.47 -7.88 13.56
N ILE A 387 -9.19 -7.03 12.82
CA ILE A 387 -10.46 -7.41 12.17
C ILE A 387 -10.28 -7.63 10.66
N ASN A 388 -11.26 -8.28 10.00
CA ASN A 388 -11.22 -8.62 8.57
C ASN A 388 -11.43 -7.40 7.63
N LYS A 389 -10.50 -6.44 7.70
CA LYS A 389 -10.42 -5.21 6.91
C LYS A 389 -8.97 -4.81 6.65
N GLY A 390 -8.52 -4.85 5.40
CA GLY A 390 -7.13 -4.49 5.04
C GLY A 390 -6.08 -5.56 5.38
N LEU A 391 -6.45 -6.83 5.42
CA LEU A 391 -5.51 -7.93 5.73
C LEU A 391 -4.30 -8.00 4.79
N HIS A 392 -4.47 -7.77 3.48
CA HIS A 392 -3.33 -7.72 2.54
C HIS A 392 -2.38 -6.54 2.84
N ARG A 393 -2.92 -5.37 3.20
CA ARG A 393 -2.10 -4.19 3.52
C ARG A 393 -1.28 -4.39 4.79
N LEU A 394 -1.88 -5.01 5.82
CA LEU A 394 -1.14 -5.40 7.02
C LEU A 394 -0.07 -6.44 6.68
N ALA A 395 -0.41 -7.47 5.91
CA ALA A 395 0.55 -8.48 5.49
C ALA A 395 1.75 -7.88 4.72
N MET A 396 1.50 -6.93 3.82
CA MET A 396 2.57 -6.20 3.12
C MET A 396 3.47 -5.48 4.12
N ALA A 397 2.88 -4.73 5.04
CA ALA A 397 3.64 -3.98 6.05
C ALA A 397 4.47 -4.92 6.95
N GLN A 398 3.94 -6.09 7.32
CA GLN A 398 4.64 -7.09 8.10
C GLN A 398 5.80 -7.75 7.33
N VAL A 399 5.55 -8.15 6.08
CA VAL A 399 6.56 -8.76 5.20
C VAL A 399 7.71 -7.79 4.90
N LEU A 400 7.40 -6.51 4.72
CA LEU A 400 8.38 -5.47 4.45
C LEU A 400 9.08 -4.93 5.71
N GLY A 401 8.63 -5.31 6.91
CA GLY A 401 9.21 -4.81 8.15
C GLY A 401 8.96 -3.31 8.40
N ILE A 402 7.83 -2.77 7.94
CA ILE A 402 7.46 -1.38 8.21
C ILE A 402 7.39 -1.17 9.73
N SER A 403 8.00 -0.09 10.23
CA SER A 403 8.14 0.16 11.66
C SER A 403 6.84 0.60 12.33
N THR A 404 6.01 1.36 11.63
CA THR A 404 4.76 1.90 12.17
C THR A 404 3.67 2.01 11.11
N LEU A 405 2.42 1.77 11.50
CA LEU A 405 1.26 2.07 10.67
C LEU A 405 0.09 2.59 11.49
N PRO A 406 -0.77 3.43 10.88
CA PRO A 406 -2.02 3.85 11.49
C PRO A 406 -3.09 2.76 11.34
N VAL A 407 -3.74 2.43 12.45
CA VAL A 407 -4.95 1.62 12.50
C VAL A 407 -6.11 2.46 13.00
N ARG A 408 -7.33 2.12 12.59
CA ARG A 408 -8.56 2.70 13.13
C ARG A 408 -9.30 1.68 13.98
N VAL A 409 -9.61 2.05 15.22
CA VAL A 409 -10.51 1.31 16.09
C VAL A 409 -11.92 1.37 15.52
N ARG A 410 -12.48 0.20 15.20
CA ARG A 410 -13.81 0.07 14.59
C ARG A 410 -14.83 -0.64 15.48
N GLY A 411 -14.36 -1.18 16.60
CA GLY A 411 -15.21 -1.79 17.58
C GLY A 411 -14.48 -1.98 18.90
N VAL A 412 -15.23 -1.99 20.00
CA VAL A 412 -14.72 -2.23 21.34
C VAL A 412 -15.61 -3.23 22.05
N HIS A 413 -15.04 -4.07 22.92
CA HIS A 413 -15.80 -5.04 23.68
C HIS A 413 -16.71 -4.34 24.71
N ARG A 414 -17.92 -4.85 24.92
CA ARG A 414 -18.89 -4.28 25.88
C ARG A 414 -18.34 -4.18 27.29
N GLN A 415 -17.63 -5.20 27.77
CA GLN A 415 -17.02 -5.18 29.10
C GLN A 415 -16.00 -4.06 29.24
N TRP A 416 -15.01 -4.01 28.34
CA TRP A 416 -14.00 -2.94 28.34
C TRP A 416 -14.64 -1.54 28.23
N TRP A 417 -15.68 -1.39 27.40
CA TRP A 417 -16.44 -0.13 27.34
C TRP A 417 -17.01 0.26 28.71
N VAL A 418 -17.69 -0.64 29.40
CA VAL A 418 -18.29 -0.37 30.72
C VAL A 418 -17.20 0.00 31.73
N ASP A 419 -16.07 -0.70 31.71
CA ASP A 419 -14.97 -0.46 32.63
C ASP A 419 -14.31 0.92 32.42
N GLN A 420 -14.13 1.35 31.17
CA GLN A 420 -13.52 2.65 30.86
C GLN A 420 -14.48 3.83 30.97
N VAL A 421 -15.76 3.63 30.64
CA VAL A 421 -16.78 4.68 30.66
C VAL A 421 -17.31 4.91 32.08
N GLY A 422 -17.45 3.85 32.87
CA GLY A 422 -18.02 3.92 34.22
C GLY A 422 -19.43 4.50 34.20
N HIS A 423 -19.64 5.60 34.93
CA HIS A 423 -20.93 6.29 35.03
C HIS A 423 -21.14 7.41 34.01
N HIS A 424 -20.15 7.70 33.15
CA HIS A 424 -20.29 8.73 32.13
C HIS A 424 -21.37 8.36 31.10
N GLN A 425 -22.02 9.37 30.52
CA GLN A 425 -23.08 9.18 29.52
C GLN A 425 -22.85 10.07 28.29
N GLY A 426 -23.41 9.67 27.15
CA GLY A 426 -23.37 10.47 25.92
C GLY A 426 -21.95 10.82 25.48
N ASP A 427 -21.71 12.08 25.16
CA ASP A 427 -20.39 12.54 24.71
C ASP A 427 -19.29 12.32 25.76
N ALA A 428 -19.60 12.46 27.06
CA ALA A 428 -18.62 12.21 28.11
C ALA A 428 -18.16 10.74 28.15
N ALA A 429 -19.06 9.80 27.77
CA ALA A 429 -18.71 8.38 27.63
C ALA A 429 -17.77 8.15 26.45
N LEU A 430 -18.05 8.75 25.29
CA LEU A 430 -17.16 8.69 24.13
C LEU A 430 -15.78 9.28 24.44
N ASP A 431 -15.76 10.38 25.20
CA ASP A 431 -14.53 11.03 25.61
C ASP A 431 -13.69 10.16 26.56
N ALA A 432 -14.32 9.53 27.54
CA ALA A 432 -13.66 8.59 28.45
C ALA A 432 -13.06 7.40 27.68
N MET A 433 -13.85 6.80 26.79
CA MET A 433 -13.39 5.71 25.94
C MET A 433 -12.21 6.12 25.05
N ALA A 434 -12.31 7.26 24.36
CA ALA A 434 -11.26 7.74 23.47
C ALA A 434 -9.95 8.07 24.22
N ARG A 435 -10.04 8.58 25.47
CA ARG A 435 -8.86 8.79 26.32
C ARG A 435 -8.19 7.48 26.76
N ALA A 436 -8.93 6.39 26.84
CA ALA A 436 -8.40 5.08 27.20
C ALA A 436 -7.75 4.33 26.01
N LEU A 437 -8.10 4.66 24.76
CA LEU A 437 -7.56 3.92 23.60
C LEU A 437 -6.01 3.90 23.51
N PRO A 438 -5.27 4.99 23.78
CA PRO A 438 -3.79 4.96 23.73
C PRO A 438 -3.13 4.04 24.76
N THR A 439 -3.84 3.63 25.83
CA THR A 439 -3.30 2.70 26.84
C THR A 439 -3.42 1.25 26.38
N CYS A 440 -4.23 0.97 25.35
CA CYS A 440 -4.39 -0.37 24.79
C CYS A 440 -3.09 -0.86 24.16
N ARG A 441 -2.89 -2.19 24.17
CA ARG A 441 -1.70 -2.84 23.61
C ARG A 441 -2.09 -3.98 22.67
N PRO A 442 -1.32 -4.28 21.62
CA PRO A 442 -1.60 -5.43 20.76
C PRO A 442 -1.69 -6.74 21.54
N ALA A 443 -2.67 -7.58 21.19
CA ALA A 443 -2.86 -8.87 21.84
C ALA A 443 -1.69 -9.82 21.53
N PRO A 444 -1.04 -10.42 22.55
CA PRO A 444 0.05 -11.38 22.34
C PRO A 444 -0.48 -12.71 21.80
N LEU A 445 0.41 -13.52 21.20
CA LEU A 445 0.03 -14.86 20.70
C LEU A 445 -0.50 -15.80 21.80
N SER A 446 -0.14 -15.57 23.07
CA SER A 446 -0.68 -16.34 24.20
C SER A 446 -2.21 -16.21 24.32
N ALA A 447 -2.78 -15.07 23.92
CA ALA A 447 -4.21 -14.81 23.92
C ALA A 447 -5.01 -15.78 23.02
N ILE A 448 -4.37 -16.42 22.04
CA ILE A 448 -5.00 -17.45 21.19
C ILE A 448 -5.30 -18.74 21.98
N ARG A 449 -4.44 -19.09 22.95
CA ARG A 449 -4.50 -20.37 23.67
C ARG A 449 -5.29 -20.32 24.97
N GLU A 450 -5.40 -19.15 25.59
CA GLU A 450 -6.03 -18.97 26.91
C GLU A 450 -7.49 -19.42 26.96
N TRP A 451 -8.18 -19.53 25.82
CA TRP A 451 -9.60 -19.89 25.74
C TRP A 451 -9.90 -21.29 25.17
N GLN A 452 -8.87 -22.08 24.84
CA GLN A 452 -9.03 -23.49 24.44
C GLN A 452 -8.99 -24.46 25.65
N ARG A 453 -8.82 -23.94 26.87
CA ARG A 453 -9.04 -24.64 28.14
C ARG A 453 -10.32 -24.11 28.77
#